data_AF-A0AAC9HLE5-F1
#
_entry.id   AF-A0AAC9HLE5-F1
#
_cell.length_a   1.000
_cell.length_b   1.000
_cell.length_c   1.000
_cell.angle_alpha   90.00
_cell.angle_beta   90.00
_cell.angle_gamma   90.00
#
_symmetry.space_group_name_H-M   'P 1'
#
loop_
_entity.id
_entity.type
_entity.pdbx_description
1 polymer ?
#
loop_
_entity_poly.entity_id
_entity_poly.type
_entity_poly.pdbx_seq_one_letter_code
_entity_poly.pdbx_strand_id
1 'polypeptide(L)'
;MRLTSQIDPLGGGDAGQVEHTAGLRSGSASSGTTEPHGGRPHWLVDCRDVANRPCVITVLVDNGKVVLLGPPGETAVLTQAEVGRLRTVLQEAAELAER
;
A
#
# COMPACT_ATOMS: atom_id res chain seq x y z
N MET A 1 55.66 15.52 14.84
CA MET A 1 55.88 15.31 13.39
C MET A 1 55.36 13.91 13.04
N ARG A 2 54.19 13.81 12.39
CA ARG A 2 53.64 12.56 11.85
C ARG A 2 53.59 12.72 10.33
N LEU A 3 54.26 11.81 9.63
CA LEU A 3 54.23 11.72 8.17
C LEU A 3 53.91 10.27 7.79
N THR A 4 53.21 10.14 6.65
CA THR A 4 52.90 8.92 5.89
C THR A 4 51.72 8.10 6.45
N SER A 5 50.82 7.52 5.66
CA SER A 5 50.80 7.35 4.20
C SER A 5 49.38 7.13 3.71
N GLN A 6 49.14 7.60 2.49
CA GLN A 6 47.97 7.48 1.64
C GLN A 6 47.80 6.04 1.12
N ILE A 7 46.56 5.54 1.03
CA ILE A 7 46.19 4.34 0.26
C ILE A 7 44.73 4.44 -0.18
N ASP A 8 44.50 4.51 -1.49
CA ASP A 8 43.20 4.36 -2.17
C ASP A 8 42.81 2.87 -2.31
N PRO A 9 41.53 2.49 -2.16
CA PRO A 9 41.05 1.19 -2.64
C PRO A 9 40.27 1.32 -3.96
N LEU A 10 40.84 0.74 -5.02
CA LEU A 10 40.11 0.30 -6.22
C LEU A 10 39.70 -1.17 -6.04
N GLY A 11 38.52 -1.52 -6.57
CA GLY A 11 38.25 -2.87 -7.05
C GLY A 11 37.10 -3.59 -6.37
N GLY A 12 35.90 -3.41 -6.92
CA GLY A 12 34.79 -4.33 -6.72
C GLY A 12 35.02 -5.68 -7.41
N GLY A 13 34.34 -6.70 -6.91
CA GLY A 13 34.33 -8.05 -7.47
C GLY A 13 33.31 -8.90 -6.72
N ASP A 14 32.18 -9.11 -7.41
CA ASP A 14 30.94 -9.76 -7.02
C ASP A 14 31.06 -11.27 -6.71
N ALA A 15 29.98 -11.77 -6.10
CA ALA A 15 29.49 -13.15 -6.11
C ALA A 15 29.84 -14.07 -4.94
N GLY A 16 28.79 -14.38 -4.17
CA GLY A 16 28.61 -15.70 -3.58
C GLY A 16 28.20 -15.72 -2.12
N GLN A 17 26.97 -15.30 -1.80
CA GLN A 17 26.29 -15.91 -0.67
C GLN A 17 24.84 -16.22 -1.00
N VAL A 18 24.57 -17.53 -1.08
CA VAL A 18 23.26 -18.13 -1.08
C VAL A 18 22.67 -18.01 0.33
N GLU A 19 21.57 -17.28 0.48
CA GLU A 19 20.83 -17.21 1.74
C GLU A 19 19.40 -17.75 1.55
N HIS A 20 19.18 -18.88 2.20
CA HIS A 20 17.87 -19.41 2.51
C HIS A 20 17.06 -18.38 3.28
N THR A 21 16.00 -17.85 2.69
CA THR A 21 15.00 -17.08 3.44
C THR A 21 13.59 -17.55 3.09
N ALA A 22 13.07 -18.42 3.96
CA ALA A 22 11.64 -18.58 4.18
C ALA A 22 11.08 -17.23 4.67
N GLY A 23 10.63 -16.40 3.73
CA GLY A 23 10.01 -15.12 4.01
C GLY A 23 8.50 -15.24 4.06
N LEU A 24 7.95 -15.45 5.26
CA LEU A 24 6.60 -15.04 5.60
C LEU A 24 6.49 -13.53 5.35
N ARG A 25 6.00 -13.12 4.17
CA ARG A 25 5.67 -11.72 3.88
C ARG A 25 4.19 -11.48 4.22
N SER A 26 3.87 -11.64 5.50
CA SER A 26 2.66 -11.05 6.08
C SER A 26 3.04 -9.66 6.55
N GLY A 27 2.78 -8.66 5.70
CA GLY A 27 3.10 -7.26 5.98
C GLY A 27 3.54 -6.49 4.75
N SER A 28 2.68 -6.43 3.72
CA SER A 28 2.81 -5.35 2.73
C SER A 28 2.14 -4.10 3.31
N ALA A 29 2.82 -3.47 4.27
CA ALA A 29 2.60 -2.05 4.55
C ALA A 29 3.33 -1.26 3.45
N SER A 30 2.65 -1.10 2.33
CA SER A 30 2.94 -0.14 1.25
C SER A 30 2.05 -0.55 0.08
N SER A 31 1.35 0.31 -0.63
CA SER A 31 1.22 1.75 -0.61
C SER A 31 -0.20 1.93 -1.12
N GLY A 32 -1.03 2.76 -0.50
CA GLY A 32 -2.21 3.23 -1.21
C GLY A 32 -1.66 4.01 -2.40
N THR A 33 -1.59 3.39 -3.57
CA THR A 33 -1.14 4.11 -4.75
C THR A 33 -2.26 5.08 -5.04
N THR A 34 -2.02 6.36 -4.74
CA THR A 34 -2.81 7.47 -5.25
C THR A 34 -2.54 7.56 -6.74
N GLU A 35 -2.93 6.54 -7.50
CA GLU A 35 -3.07 6.74 -8.94
C GLU A 35 -4.16 7.82 -9.09
N PRO A 36 -4.06 8.76 -10.00
CA PRO A 36 -5.20 9.61 -10.32
C PRO A 36 -6.16 8.83 -11.21
N HIS A 37 -7.28 8.31 -10.68
CA HIS A 37 -8.39 7.86 -11.51
C HIS A 37 -9.05 9.10 -12.13
N GLY A 38 -8.59 9.49 -13.32
CA GLY A 38 -9.03 10.72 -13.98
C GLY A 38 -8.72 11.99 -13.17
N GLY A 39 -7.60 12.01 -12.43
CA GLY A 39 -7.16 13.19 -11.66
C GLY A 39 -7.76 13.33 -10.25
N ARG A 40 -8.65 12.42 -9.83
CA ARG A 40 -9.31 12.48 -8.52
C ARG A 40 -8.59 11.61 -7.49
N PRO A 41 -8.52 12.05 -6.22
CA PRO A 41 -7.94 11.24 -5.14
C PRO A 41 -8.80 9.99 -4.93
N HIS A 42 -8.14 8.83 -4.90
CA HIS A 42 -8.76 7.56 -4.58
C HIS A 42 -7.84 6.66 -3.77
N TRP A 43 -8.44 5.70 -3.08
CA TRP A 43 -7.79 4.71 -2.26
C TRP A 43 -8.36 3.34 -2.58
N LEU A 44 -7.50 2.33 -2.45
CA LEU A 44 -7.88 0.92 -2.55
C LEU A 44 -7.75 0.30 -1.17
N VAL A 45 -8.79 -0.42 -0.75
CA VAL A 45 -8.83 -1.15 0.52
C VAL A 45 -8.99 -2.63 0.21
N ASP A 46 -7.95 -3.41 0.49
CA ASP A 46 -7.98 -4.86 0.35
C ASP A 46 -9.01 -5.48 1.30
N CYS A 47 -9.70 -6.49 0.79
CA CYS A 47 -10.65 -7.29 1.55
C CYS A 47 -10.84 -8.66 0.89
N ARG A 48 -11.84 -9.41 1.33
CA ARG A 48 -12.22 -10.69 0.73
C ARG A 48 -13.69 -10.71 0.36
N ASP A 49 -14.08 -11.60 -0.53
CA ASP A 49 -15.49 -11.90 -0.75
C ASP A 49 -15.99 -13.07 0.13
N VAL A 50 -17.27 -13.41 0.00
CA VAL A 50 -17.89 -14.56 0.69
C VAL A 50 -17.30 -15.91 0.26
N ALA A 51 -16.63 -15.98 -0.89
CA ALA A 51 -15.90 -17.15 -1.35
C ALA A 51 -14.43 -17.13 -0.90
N ASN A 52 -14.06 -16.23 0.02
CA ASN A 52 -12.73 -16.05 0.59
C ASN A 52 -11.64 -15.67 -0.44
N ARG A 53 -12.04 -15.15 -1.60
CA ARG A 53 -11.10 -14.67 -2.63
C ARG A 53 -10.68 -13.23 -2.34
N PRO A 54 -9.43 -12.83 -2.68
CA PRO A 54 -9.00 -11.46 -2.55
C PRO A 54 -9.81 -10.55 -3.48
N CYS A 55 -10.27 -9.42 -2.97
CA CYS A 55 -10.94 -8.38 -3.74
C CYS A 55 -10.62 -7.00 -3.14
N VAL A 56 -11.11 -5.94 -3.78
CA VAL A 56 -10.80 -4.56 -3.39
C VAL A 56 -12.07 -3.73 -3.29
N ILE A 57 -12.11 -2.85 -2.30
CA ILE A 57 -13.04 -1.73 -2.22
C ILE A 57 -12.31 -0.48 -2.70
N THR A 58 -12.93 0.29 -3.59
CA THR A 58 -12.40 1.59 -4.01
C THR A 58 -13.15 2.71 -3.30
N VAL A 59 -12.41 3.61 -2.68
CA VAL A 59 -12.93 4.87 -2.13
C VAL A 59 -12.43 5.99 -3.01
N LEU A 60 -13.30 6.90 -3.44
CA LEU A 60 -12.90 8.07 -4.21
C LEU A 60 -13.73 9.28 -3.81
N VAL A 61 -13.19 10.48 -4.06
CA VAL A 61 -13.92 11.73 -3.88
C VAL A 61 -14.34 12.27 -5.23
N ASP A 62 -15.63 12.55 -5.38
CA ASP A 62 -16.19 13.18 -6.56
C ASP A 62 -17.20 14.26 -6.17
N ASN A 63 -16.97 15.49 -6.65
CA ASN A 63 -17.89 16.62 -6.48
C ASN A 63 -18.37 16.81 -5.02
N GLY A 64 -17.43 16.78 -4.06
CA GLY A 64 -17.74 16.91 -2.62
C GLY A 64 -18.46 15.72 -2.01
N LYS A 65 -18.43 14.55 -2.68
CA LYS A 65 -19.03 13.31 -2.20
C LYS A 65 -17.98 12.23 -2.07
N VAL A 66 -18.07 11.45 -1.00
CA VAL A 66 -17.32 10.20 -0.86
C VAL A 66 -18.10 9.11 -1.58
N VAL A 67 -17.49 8.49 -2.58
CA VAL A 67 -18.05 7.38 -3.35
C VAL A 67 -17.32 6.10 -2.95
N LEU A 68 -18.10 5.09 -2.58
CA LEU A 68 -17.61 3.76 -2.21
C LEU A 68 -18.03 2.76 -3.27
N LEU A 69 -17.06 2.12 -3.90
CA LEU A 69 -17.29 1.04 -4.86
C LEU A 69 -16.90 -0.27 -4.20
N GLY A 70 -17.88 -1.14 -4.00
CA GLY A 70 -17.64 -2.52 -3.60
C GLY A 70 -17.09 -3.36 -4.76
N PRO A 71 -16.59 -4.57 -4.47
CA PRO A 71 -16.26 -5.56 -5.50
C PRO A 71 -17.46 -5.81 -6.43
N PRO A 72 -17.26 -5.91 -7.75
CA PRO A 72 -18.34 -5.99 -8.72
C PRO A 72 -19.08 -7.32 -8.68
N GLY A 73 -20.27 -7.35 -8.05
CA GLY A 73 -21.13 -8.53 -8.02
C GLY A 73 -20.89 -9.46 -6.82
N GLU A 74 -19.94 -9.11 -5.95
CA GLU A 74 -19.68 -9.82 -4.70
C GLU A 74 -19.95 -8.97 -3.47
N THR A 75 -20.21 -9.65 -2.34
CA THR A 75 -20.23 -9.00 -1.03
C THR A 75 -18.82 -8.97 -0.45
N ALA A 76 -18.33 -7.78 -0.14
CA ALA A 76 -17.08 -7.61 0.60
C ALA A 76 -17.26 -8.05 2.06
N VAL A 77 -16.32 -8.84 2.53
CA VAL A 77 -16.14 -9.30 3.90
C VAL A 77 -14.85 -8.68 4.40
N LEU A 78 -14.94 -7.95 5.50
CA LEU A 78 -13.82 -7.27 6.13
C LEU A 78 -13.54 -7.87 7.50
N THR A 79 -12.27 -8.14 7.77
CA THR A 79 -11.75 -8.38 9.11
C THR A 79 -11.81 -7.09 9.94
N GLN A 80 -11.67 -7.21 11.26
CA GLN A 80 -11.63 -6.05 12.16
C GLN A 80 -10.53 -5.03 11.78
N ALA A 81 -9.37 -5.52 11.35
CA ALA A 81 -8.26 -4.66 10.91
C ALA A 81 -8.59 -3.91 9.61
N GLU A 82 -9.22 -4.58 8.65
CA GLU A 82 -9.64 -3.98 7.38
C GLU A 82 -10.78 -2.97 7.58
N VAL A 83 -11.71 -3.21 8.51
CA VAL A 83 -12.70 -2.21 8.94
C VAL A 83 -12.02 -0.98 9.53
N GLY A 84 -11.01 -1.16 10.38
CA GLY A 84 -10.22 -0.06 10.93
C GLY A 84 -9.55 0.78 9.84
N ARG A 85 -8.95 0.11 8.84
CA ARG A 85 -8.34 0.76 7.67
C ARG A 85 -9.37 1.52 6.84
N LEU A 86 -10.51 0.90 6.54
CA LEU A 86 -11.59 1.53 5.79
C LEU A 86 -12.10 2.78 6.51
N ARG A 87 -12.25 2.74 7.84
CA ARG A 87 -12.63 3.91 8.64
C ARG A 87 -11.66 5.07 8.47
N THR A 88 -10.35 4.82 8.55
CA THR A 88 -9.33 5.87 8.37
C THR A 88 -9.41 6.48 6.97
N VAL A 89 -9.54 5.65 5.94
CA VAL A 89 -9.68 6.12 4.55
C VAL A 89 -10.97 6.95 4.36
N LEU A 90 -12.08 6.52 4.95
CA LEU A 90 -13.35 7.26 4.87
C LEU A 90 -13.28 8.61 5.59
N GLN A 91 -12.53 8.71 6.70
CA GLN A 91 -12.29 9.98 7.39
C GLN A 91 -11.47 10.93 6.51
N GLU A 92 -10.36 10.45 5.94
CA GLU A 92 -9.54 11.22 5.00
C GLU A 92 -10.35 11.70 3.78
N ALA A 93 -11.14 10.80 3.19
CA ALA A 93 -11.99 11.13 2.05
C ALA A 93 -13.07 12.17 2.39
N ALA A 94 -13.65 12.11 3.60
CA ALA A 94 -14.62 13.11 4.06
C ALA A 94 -13.97 14.50 4.20
N GLU A 95 -12.78 14.57 4.79
CA GLU A 95 -12.02 15.83 4.89
C GLU A 95 -11.65 16.40 3.51
N LEU A 96 -11.34 15.53 2.53
CA LEU A 96 -11.12 15.99 1.15
C LEU A 96 -12.40 16.49 0.48
N ALA A 97 -13.56 15.89 0.79
CA ALA A 97 -14.85 16.21 0.20
C ALA A 97 -15.47 17.51 0.74
N GLU A 98 -15.08 17.94 1.94
CA GLU A 98 -15.51 19.21 2.54
C GLU A 98 -14.79 20.46 1.98
N ARG A 99 -13.71 20.27 1.20
CA ARG A 99 -12.95 21.38 0.58
C ARG A 99 -13.55 21.82 -0.75
#